data_AF-A0A5C9EFN8-F1
#
_entry.id   AF-A0A5C9EFN8-F1
#
_cell.length_a   1.000
_cell.length_b   1.000
_cell.length_c   1.000
_cell.angle_alpha   90.00
_cell.angle_beta   90.00
_cell.angle_gamma   90.00
#
_symmetry.space_group_name_H-M   'P 1'
#
loop_
_entity.id
_entity.type
_entity.pdbx_description
1 polymer ?
#
loop_
_entity_poly.entity_id
_entity_poly.type
_entity_poly.pdbx_seq_one_letter_code
_entity_poly.pdbx_strand_id
1 'polypeptide(L)'
;MSKSVQRGFREFGEKMEVVAILTILGIFIPFLQLVNLILIFIALKKLKELNIELRSSFISEFRSKFIAAFLVRIIGIILIAFSFMFLIILLIFYGGFYITFLIAFGVLLLVGLIVLISGSVVEMKAWKELKQFFEKNRKMFPSHIADDVIKGCEQLKNGVLMFALSFLIITIIIGYIYQILGFFKLAELKDLAYHYKEETKENTPQEQLQYKTETSLIGSFCPTCGAKLTGEVRYCPECGANLLED
;
A
#
# COMPACT_ATOMS: atom_id res chain seq x y z
N MET A 1 -11.29 -7.97 -11.34
CA MET A 1 -10.75 -8.53 -10.09
C MET A 1 -11.89 -9.18 -9.31
N SER A 2 -11.70 -10.35 -8.68
CA SER A 2 -12.76 -10.98 -7.88
C SER A 2 -12.99 -10.23 -6.56
N LYS A 3 -14.20 -10.34 -5.99
CA LYS A 3 -14.54 -9.71 -4.70
C LYS A 3 -13.67 -10.22 -3.54
N SER A 4 -13.23 -11.48 -3.59
CA SER A 4 -12.32 -12.08 -2.60
C SER A 4 -10.92 -11.49 -2.69
N VAL A 5 -10.36 -11.33 -3.90
CA VAL A 5 -9.07 -10.66 -4.09
C VAL A 5 -9.11 -9.21 -3.60
N GLN A 6 -10.17 -8.48 -3.95
CA GLN A 6 -10.35 -7.10 -3.50
C GLN A 6 -10.39 -7.01 -1.97
N ARG A 7 -11.16 -7.90 -1.32
CA ARG A 7 -11.24 -7.98 0.14
C ARG A 7 -9.88 -8.29 0.76
N GLY A 8 -9.12 -9.22 0.19
CA GLY A 8 -7.81 -9.59 0.72
C GLY A 8 -6.80 -8.45 0.63
N PHE A 9 -6.79 -7.67 -0.45
CA PHE A 9 -5.95 -6.46 -0.54
C PHE A 9 -6.41 -5.36 0.42
N ARG A 10 -7.73 -5.22 0.60
CA ARG A 10 -8.30 -4.29 1.60
C ARG A 10 -7.81 -4.61 3.00
N GLU A 11 -7.95 -5.86 3.42
CA GLU A 11 -7.50 -6.33 4.73
C GLU A 11 -5.98 -6.19 4.89
N PHE A 12 -5.20 -6.42 3.82
CA PHE A 12 -3.76 -6.16 3.84
C PHE A 12 -3.44 -4.67 4.05
N GLY A 13 -4.12 -3.77 3.33
CA GLY A 13 -3.99 -2.32 3.49
C GLY A 13 -4.34 -1.84 4.90
N GLU A 14 -5.46 -2.32 5.46
CA GLU A 14 -5.86 -2.03 6.84
C GLU A 14 -4.77 -2.44 7.85
N LYS A 15 -4.08 -3.58 7.64
CA LYS A 15 -2.96 -3.96 8.52
C LYS A 15 -1.72 -3.10 8.30
N MET A 16 -1.43 -2.68 7.08
CA MET A 16 -0.30 -1.80 6.78
C MET A 16 -0.47 -0.39 7.38
N GLU A 17 -1.71 0.11 7.47
CA GLU A 17 -2.01 1.35 8.18
C GLU A 17 -1.63 1.26 9.66
N VAL A 18 -2.10 0.21 10.34
CA VAL A 18 -1.80 -0.01 11.76
C VAL A 18 -0.30 -0.20 11.97
N VAL A 19 0.38 -0.92 11.07
CA VAL A 19 1.84 -1.08 11.07
C VAL A 19 2.55 0.27 10.94
N ALA A 20 2.09 1.17 10.06
CA ALA A 20 2.67 2.50 9.90
C ALA A 20 2.55 3.33 11.20
N ILE A 21 1.34 3.36 11.79
CA ILE A 21 1.06 4.10 13.04
C ILE A 21 1.89 3.53 14.20
N LEU A 22 1.95 2.20 14.35
CA LEU A 22 2.75 1.57 15.39
C LEU A 22 4.25 1.73 15.17
N THR A 23 4.72 1.84 13.93
CA THR A 23 6.11 2.14 13.64
C THR A 23 6.49 3.53 14.16
N ILE A 24 5.61 4.53 14.03
CA ILE A 24 5.80 5.87 14.60
C ILE A 24 5.79 5.83 16.13
N LEU A 25 4.75 5.25 16.73
CA LEU A 25 4.61 5.19 18.19
C LEU A 25 5.73 4.35 18.85
N GLY A 26 6.17 3.30 18.16
CA GLY A 26 7.20 2.39 18.62
C GLY A 26 8.60 3.00 18.68
N ILE A 27 8.80 4.24 18.22
CA ILE A 27 10.03 5.01 18.46
C ILE A 27 10.15 5.35 19.96
N PHE A 28 9.03 5.72 20.59
CA PHE A 28 8.98 6.10 21.99
C PHE A 28 8.71 4.91 22.92
N ILE A 29 8.09 3.86 22.39
CA ILE A 29 7.58 2.74 23.17
C ILE A 29 8.10 1.41 22.59
N PRO A 30 9.23 0.88 23.09
CA PRO A 30 9.89 -0.30 22.51
C PRO A 30 9.00 -1.55 22.42
N PHE A 31 8.10 -1.78 23.38
CA PHE A 31 7.22 -2.96 23.36
C PHE A 31 6.24 -2.97 22.18
N LEU A 32 5.90 -1.81 21.61
CA LEU A 32 5.03 -1.72 20.44
C LEU A 32 5.68 -2.32 19.19
N GLN A 33 7.01 -2.41 19.15
CA GLN A 33 7.72 -3.05 18.03
C GLN A 33 7.42 -4.55 17.94
N LEU A 34 7.18 -5.22 19.08
CA LEU A 34 6.76 -6.62 19.09
C LEU A 34 5.34 -6.78 18.51
N VAL A 35 4.43 -5.87 18.88
CA VAL A 35 3.06 -5.86 18.33
C VAL A 35 3.09 -5.56 16.82
N ASN A 36 3.89 -4.59 16.41
CA ASN A 36 4.10 -4.21 15.02
C ASN A 36 4.58 -5.42 14.19
N LEU A 37 5.55 -6.17 14.73
CA LEU A 37 6.04 -7.39 14.10
C LEU A 37 4.93 -8.43 13.89
N ILE A 38 4.12 -8.70 14.93
CA ILE A 38 3.01 -9.64 14.84
C ILE A 38 2.03 -9.22 13.73
N LEU A 39 1.74 -7.94 13.61
CA LEU A 39 0.83 -7.41 12.59
C LEU A 39 1.39 -7.55 11.17
N ILE A 40 2.69 -7.36 10.97
CA ILE A 40 3.35 -7.64 9.68
C ILE A 40 3.15 -9.11 9.30
N PHE A 41 3.32 -10.05 10.23
CA PHE A 41 3.07 -11.47 9.96
C PHE A 41 1.60 -11.79 9.66
N ILE A 42 0.65 -11.12 10.32
CA ILE A 42 -0.78 -11.23 10.01
C ILE A 42 -1.05 -10.71 8.59
N ALA A 43 -0.45 -9.59 8.19
CA ALA A 43 -0.56 -9.06 6.84
C ALA A 43 0.04 -10.01 5.78
N LEU A 44 1.19 -10.63 6.07
CA LEU A 44 1.79 -11.66 5.21
C LEU A 44 0.91 -12.90 5.08
N LYS A 45 0.16 -13.27 6.12
CA LYS A 45 -0.84 -14.35 6.04
C LYS A 45 -1.94 -14.01 5.04
N LYS A 46 -2.41 -12.76 5.00
CA LYS A 46 -3.40 -12.30 4.01
C LYS A 46 -2.86 -12.34 2.58
N LEU A 47 -1.60 -11.98 2.37
CA LEU A 47 -0.96 -12.18 1.08
C LEU A 47 -0.83 -13.66 0.68
N LYS A 48 -0.64 -14.57 1.64
CA LYS A 48 -0.66 -16.02 1.35
C LYS A 48 -2.04 -16.46 0.82
N GLU A 49 -3.11 -16.00 1.46
CA GLU A 49 -4.49 -16.29 1.04
C GLU A 49 -4.74 -15.76 -0.38
N LEU A 50 -4.34 -14.51 -0.67
CA LEU A 50 -4.41 -13.92 -2.00
C LEU A 50 -3.62 -14.68 -3.06
N ASN A 51 -2.44 -15.20 -2.70
CA ASN A 51 -1.60 -15.92 -3.63
C ASN A 51 -2.23 -17.23 -4.13
N ILE A 52 -3.05 -17.88 -3.31
CA ILE A 52 -3.77 -19.10 -3.71
C ILE A 52 -4.73 -18.81 -4.86
N GLU A 53 -5.38 -17.65 -4.81
CA GLU A 53 -6.35 -17.23 -5.82
C GLU A 53 -5.68 -16.64 -7.08
N LEU A 54 -4.67 -15.78 -6.89
CA LEU A 54 -3.99 -15.11 -7.99
C LEU A 54 -2.92 -15.96 -8.69
N ARG A 55 -2.45 -17.05 -8.04
CA ARG A 55 -1.35 -17.91 -8.51
C ARG A 55 -0.12 -17.13 -8.99
N SER A 56 0.26 -16.10 -8.24
CA SER A 56 1.33 -15.16 -8.61
C SER A 56 2.68 -15.56 -7.99
N SER A 57 3.68 -15.86 -8.80
CA SER A 57 5.03 -16.15 -8.28
C SER A 57 5.57 -15.00 -7.42
N PHE A 58 5.32 -13.75 -7.81
CA PHE A 58 5.78 -12.55 -7.12
C PHE A 58 5.30 -12.46 -5.67
N ILE A 59 4.02 -12.78 -5.39
CA ILE A 59 3.49 -12.72 -4.01
C ILE A 59 4.13 -13.83 -3.15
N SER A 60 4.26 -15.04 -3.71
CA SER A 60 4.92 -16.14 -2.98
C SER A 60 6.39 -15.84 -2.70
N GLU A 61 7.12 -15.28 -3.67
CA GLU A 61 8.53 -14.92 -3.53
C GLU A 61 8.72 -13.75 -2.58
N PHE A 62 7.87 -12.73 -2.63
CA PHE A 62 7.88 -11.65 -1.65
C PHE A 62 7.80 -12.21 -0.23
N ARG A 63 6.79 -13.05 0.04
CA ARG A 63 6.56 -13.60 1.37
C ARG A 63 7.72 -14.48 1.83
N SER A 64 8.23 -15.38 0.98
CA SER A 64 9.33 -16.27 1.36
C SER A 64 10.63 -15.51 1.61
N LYS A 65 10.98 -14.57 0.72
CA LYS A 65 12.16 -13.70 0.87
C LYS A 65 12.03 -12.81 2.11
N PHE A 66 10.87 -12.22 2.36
CA PHE A 66 10.65 -11.37 3.53
C PHE A 66 10.83 -12.15 4.85
N ILE A 67 10.24 -13.35 4.96
CA ILE A 67 10.40 -14.21 6.16
C ILE A 67 11.86 -14.65 6.32
N ALA A 68 12.52 -15.06 5.23
CA ALA A 68 13.93 -15.47 5.27
C ALA A 68 14.84 -14.31 5.72
N ALA A 69 14.64 -13.12 5.15
CA ALA A 69 15.36 -11.92 5.54
C ALA A 69 15.18 -11.59 7.02
N PHE A 70 13.94 -11.68 7.53
CA PHE A 70 13.64 -11.44 8.92
C PHE A 70 14.38 -12.41 9.86
N LEU A 71 14.37 -13.72 9.55
CA LEU A 71 15.09 -14.73 10.33
C LEU A 71 16.60 -14.49 10.31
N VAL A 72 17.17 -14.19 9.15
CA VAL A 72 18.60 -13.85 9.01
C VAL A 72 18.96 -12.62 9.85
N ARG A 73 18.11 -11.59 9.85
CA ARG A 73 18.32 -10.39 10.68
C ARG A 73 18.29 -10.71 12.17
N ILE A 74 17.36 -11.54 12.65
CA ILE A 74 17.35 -11.99 14.06
C ILE A 74 18.67 -12.65 14.44
N ILE A 75 19.16 -13.58 13.60
CA ILE A 75 20.43 -14.29 13.85
C ILE A 75 21.59 -13.27 13.93
N GLY A 76 21.64 -12.32 13.01
CA GLY A 76 22.64 -11.25 13.03
C GLY A 76 22.57 -10.40 14.31
N ILE A 77 21.37 -10.00 14.75
CA ILE A 77 21.17 -9.24 16.00
C ILE A 77 21.66 -10.05 17.21
N ILE A 78 21.34 -11.34 17.29
CA ILE A 78 21.77 -12.22 18.38
C ILE A 78 23.29 -12.33 18.42
N LEU A 79 23.95 -12.52 17.27
CA LEU A 79 25.41 -12.60 17.18
C LEU A 79 26.09 -11.30 17.67
N ILE A 80 25.55 -10.14 17.27
CA ILE A 80 26.07 -8.84 17.70
C ILE A 80 25.84 -8.65 19.22
N ALA A 81 24.64 -8.94 19.72
CA ALA A 81 24.33 -8.84 21.14
C ALA A 81 25.23 -9.76 21.99
N PHE A 82 25.46 -10.98 21.53
CA PHE A 82 26.39 -11.93 22.16
C PHE A 82 27.83 -11.40 22.14
N SER A 83 28.26 -10.77 21.04
CA SER A 83 29.58 -10.12 20.94
C SER A 83 29.76 -9.05 22.01
N PHE A 84 28.78 -8.16 22.18
CA PHE A 84 28.83 -7.11 23.21
C PHE A 84 28.76 -7.68 24.62
N MET A 85 27.93 -8.69 24.86
CA MET A 85 27.86 -9.37 26.16
C MET A 85 29.20 -10.01 26.52
N PHE A 86 29.85 -10.69 25.56
CA PHE A 86 31.18 -11.25 25.73
C PHE A 86 32.23 -10.18 26.07
N LEU A 87 32.21 -9.04 25.37
CA LEU A 87 33.10 -7.91 25.66
C LEU A 87 32.88 -7.36 27.08
N ILE A 88 31.64 -7.19 27.51
CA ILE A 88 31.30 -6.70 28.86
C ILE A 88 31.81 -7.66 29.94
N ILE A 89 31.59 -8.97 29.76
CA ILE A 89 32.08 -10.00 30.67
C ILE A 89 33.62 -9.93 30.76
N LEU A 90 34.31 -9.83 29.62
CA LEU A 90 35.76 -9.72 29.62
C LEU A 90 36.27 -8.50 30.39
N LEU A 91 35.62 -7.36 30.22
CA LEU A 91 35.96 -6.13 30.94
C LEU A 91 35.79 -6.25 32.45
N ILE A 92 34.71 -6.92 32.90
CA ILE A 92 34.41 -7.08 34.33
C ILE A 92 35.37 -8.06 35.00
N PHE A 93 35.62 -9.22 34.38
CA PHE A 93 36.34 -10.31 35.05
C PHE A 93 37.86 -10.25 34.90
N TYR A 94 38.37 -9.74 33.78
CA TYR A 94 39.81 -9.80 33.48
C TYR A 94 40.52 -8.46 33.61
N GLY A 95 39.78 -7.39 33.98
CA GLY A 95 40.34 -6.09 34.34
C GLY A 95 41.09 -5.36 33.22
N GLY A 96 40.93 -5.75 31.96
CA GLY A 96 41.66 -5.14 30.86
C GLY A 96 41.38 -5.71 29.48
N PHE A 97 41.91 -5.02 28.48
CA PHE A 97 41.78 -5.35 27.06
C PHE A 97 42.95 -6.22 26.60
N TYR A 98 42.74 -7.54 26.56
CA TYR A 98 43.71 -8.44 25.93
C TYR A 98 43.48 -8.45 24.42
N ILE A 99 44.56 -8.26 23.66
CA ILE A 99 44.53 -8.16 22.19
C ILE A 99 43.83 -9.38 21.56
N THR A 100 44.11 -10.59 22.04
CA THR A 100 43.49 -11.83 21.53
C THR A 100 41.97 -11.80 21.66
N PHE A 101 41.44 -11.32 22.80
CA PHE A 101 40.00 -11.23 23.01
C PHE A 101 39.36 -10.11 22.18
N LEU A 102 40.06 -8.99 21.99
CA LEU A 102 39.62 -7.93 21.08
C LEU A 102 39.52 -8.42 19.63
N ILE A 103 40.47 -9.23 19.18
CA ILE A 103 40.42 -9.86 17.85
C ILE A 103 39.20 -10.79 17.75
N ALA A 104 38.97 -11.65 18.75
CA ALA A 104 37.82 -12.54 18.77
C ALA A 104 36.48 -11.78 18.74
N PHE A 105 36.36 -10.73 19.55
CA PHE A 105 35.21 -9.81 19.54
C PHE A 105 35.02 -9.16 18.16
N GLY A 106 36.10 -8.64 17.56
CA GLY A 106 36.05 -7.99 16.26
C GLY A 106 35.60 -8.94 15.14
N VAL A 107 36.09 -10.19 15.14
CA VAL A 107 35.66 -11.22 14.19
C VAL A 107 34.18 -11.56 14.36
N LEU A 108 33.72 -11.78 15.59
CA LEU A 108 32.32 -12.14 15.84
C LEU A 108 31.37 -10.98 15.47
N LEU A 109 31.76 -9.74 15.79
CA LEU A 109 31.02 -8.54 15.40
C LEU A 109 30.95 -8.41 13.88
N LEU A 110 32.06 -8.63 13.17
CA LEU A 110 32.11 -8.58 11.70
C LEU A 110 31.19 -9.63 11.08
N VAL A 111 31.20 -10.87 11.59
CA VAL A 111 30.29 -11.93 11.13
C VAL A 111 28.84 -11.53 11.36
N GLY A 112 28.50 -11.00 12.54
CA GLY A 112 27.15 -10.50 12.84
C GLY A 112 26.69 -9.41 11.86
N LEU A 113 27.57 -8.45 11.54
CA LEU A 113 27.29 -7.39 10.56
C LEU A 113 27.07 -7.93 9.14
N ILE A 114 27.90 -8.88 8.69
CA ILE A 114 27.74 -9.52 7.37
C ILE A 114 26.38 -10.22 7.28
N VAL A 115 25.99 -10.95 8.34
CA VAL A 115 24.69 -11.61 8.42
C VAL A 115 23.55 -10.57 8.34
N LEU A 116 23.63 -9.46 9.09
CA LEU A 116 22.63 -8.38 9.01
C LEU A 116 22.50 -7.76 7.62
N ILE A 117 23.63 -7.46 6.97
CA ILE A 117 23.64 -6.89 5.62
C ILE A 117 23.03 -7.89 4.64
N SER A 118 23.38 -9.18 4.73
CA SER A 118 22.80 -10.21 3.86
C SER A 118 21.28 -10.32 4.04
N GLY A 119 20.77 -10.25 5.26
CA GLY A 119 19.34 -10.22 5.54
C GLY A 119 18.66 -9.00 4.91
N SER A 120 19.28 -7.83 5.02
CA SER A 120 18.78 -6.59 4.40
C SER A 120 18.71 -6.69 2.87
N VAL A 121 19.72 -7.29 2.23
CA VAL A 121 19.71 -7.54 0.78
C VAL A 121 18.56 -8.46 0.36
N VAL A 122 18.27 -9.50 1.13
CA VAL A 122 17.14 -10.40 0.87
C VAL A 122 15.81 -9.66 1.04
N GLU A 123 15.69 -8.77 2.04
CA GLU A 123 14.50 -7.95 2.26
C GLU A 123 14.28 -6.94 1.11
N MET A 124 15.34 -6.30 0.63
CA MET A 124 15.26 -5.44 -0.57
C MET A 124 14.74 -6.20 -1.79
N LYS A 125 15.19 -7.45 -1.98
CA LYS A 125 14.67 -8.33 -3.03
C LYS A 125 13.20 -8.65 -2.81
N ALA A 126 12.78 -8.89 -1.57
CA ALA A 126 11.36 -9.09 -1.26
C ALA A 126 10.54 -7.89 -1.73
N TRP A 127 10.87 -6.66 -1.29
CA TRP A 127 10.14 -5.46 -1.70
C TRP A 127 10.14 -5.24 -3.22
N LYS A 128 11.21 -5.63 -3.91
CA LYS A 128 11.28 -5.63 -5.37
C LYS A 128 10.25 -6.59 -5.99
N GLU A 129 10.06 -7.79 -5.46
CA GLU A 129 9.04 -8.73 -5.96
C GLU A 129 7.63 -8.17 -5.77
N LEU A 130 7.34 -7.58 -4.61
CA LEU A 130 6.03 -6.96 -4.35
C LEU A 130 5.78 -5.77 -5.29
N LYS A 131 6.80 -4.95 -5.55
CA LYS A 131 6.73 -3.88 -6.54
C LYS A 131 6.41 -4.42 -7.94
N GLN A 132 7.15 -5.43 -8.39
CA GLN A 132 6.93 -6.05 -9.71
C GLN A 132 5.54 -6.67 -9.84
N PHE A 133 5.00 -7.22 -8.75
CA PHE A 133 3.61 -7.67 -8.71
C PHE A 133 2.65 -6.53 -9.06
N PHE A 134 2.75 -5.38 -8.40
CA PHE A 134 1.87 -4.24 -8.65
C PHE A 134 2.08 -3.64 -10.04
N GLU A 135 3.32 -3.55 -10.53
CA GLU A 135 3.62 -3.05 -11.89
C GLU A 135 2.96 -3.92 -12.97
N LYS A 136 3.08 -5.26 -12.86
CA LYS A 136 2.51 -6.20 -13.83
C LYS A 136 0.98 -6.28 -13.74
N ASN A 137 0.43 -6.07 -12.56
CA ASN A 137 -1.00 -6.15 -12.30
C ASN A 137 -1.65 -4.77 -12.14
N ARG A 138 -1.03 -3.70 -12.68
CA ARG A 138 -1.50 -2.31 -12.53
C ARG A 138 -2.97 -2.14 -12.93
N LYS A 139 -3.42 -2.87 -13.95
CA LYS A 139 -4.81 -2.87 -14.43
C LYS A 139 -5.84 -3.44 -13.42
N MET A 140 -5.41 -4.11 -12.35
CA MET A 140 -6.29 -4.63 -11.31
C MET A 140 -6.67 -3.57 -10.25
N PHE A 141 -5.99 -2.42 -10.26
CA PHE A 141 -6.12 -1.39 -9.25
C PHE A 141 -6.48 -0.05 -9.92
N PRO A 142 -7.21 0.84 -9.23
CA PRO A 142 -7.33 2.24 -9.65
C PRO A 142 -5.93 2.85 -9.85
N SER A 143 -5.79 3.72 -10.85
CA SER A 143 -4.49 4.25 -11.29
C SER A 143 -3.69 4.89 -10.15
N HIS A 144 -4.34 5.70 -9.33
CA HIS A 144 -3.72 6.37 -8.18
C HIS A 144 -3.24 5.36 -7.11
N ILE A 145 -4.08 4.40 -6.71
CA ILE A 145 -3.70 3.35 -5.75
C ILE A 145 -2.51 2.56 -6.27
N ALA A 146 -2.53 2.17 -7.55
CA ALA A 146 -1.44 1.42 -8.15
C ALA A 146 -0.11 2.18 -8.08
N ASP A 147 -0.13 3.47 -8.37
CA ASP A 147 1.06 4.32 -8.35
C ASP A 147 1.60 4.52 -6.94
N ASP A 148 0.70 4.70 -5.97
CA ASP A 148 1.08 4.83 -4.57
C ASP A 148 1.67 3.55 -4.02
N VAL A 149 1.07 2.38 -4.25
CA VAL A 149 1.64 1.12 -3.73
C VAL A 149 2.98 0.76 -4.39
N ILE A 150 3.16 1.07 -5.68
CA ILE A 150 4.45 0.88 -6.37
C ILE A 150 5.52 1.79 -5.76
N LYS A 151 5.18 3.06 -5.54
CA LYS A 151 6.07 4.04 -4.89
C LYS A 151 6.33 3.67 -3.43
N GLY A 152 5.35 3.11 -2.73
CA GLY A 152 5.46 2.61 -1.37
C GLY A 152 6.45 1.45 -1.26
N CYS A 153 6.37 0.47 -2.17
CA CYS A 153 7.35 -0.62 -2.25
C CYS A 153 8.76 -0.12 -2.52
N GLU A 154 8.91 0.88 -3.39
CA GLU A 154 10.21 1.51 -3.66
C GLU A 154 10.77 2.23 -2.43
N GLN A 155 9.91 2.95 -1.69
CA GLN A 155 10.30 3.59 -0.42
C GLN A 155 10.71 2.56 0.63
N LEU A 156 9.98 1.45 0.79
CA LEU A 156 10.36 0.39 1.73
C LEU A 156 11.71 -0.25 1.37
N LYS A 157 11.94 -0.53 0.09
CA LYS A 157 13.23 -1.02 -0.40
C LYS A 157 14.36 -0.04 -0.08
N ASN A 158 14.15 1.26 -0.30
CA ASN A 158 15.14 2.29 0.00
C ASN A 158 15.34 2.48 1.51
N GLY A 159 14.28 2.34 2.31
CA GLY A 159 14.36 2.33 3.77
C GLY A 159 15.27 1.21 4.28
N VAL A 160 15.09 -0.01 3.76
CA VAL A 160 15.95 -1.17 4.09
C VAL A 160 17.40 -0.91 3.69
N LEU A 161 17.65 -0.32 2.52
CA LEU A 161 19.00 0.04 2.09
C LEU A 161 19.65 1.02 3.08
N MET A 162 18.90 2.03 3.53
CA MET A 162 19.41 3.01 4.50
C MET A 162 19.72 2.36 5.85
N PHE A 163 18.90 1.42 6.31
CA PHE A 163 19.20 0.62 7.51
C PHE A 163 20.43 -0.29 7.34
N ALA A 164 20.65 -0.84 6.15
CA ALA A 164 21.88 -1.60 5.88
C ALA A 164 23.14 -0.72 5.97
N LEU A 165 23.01 0.58 5.72
CA LEU A 165 24.05 1.61 5.84
C LEU A 165 24.01 2.32 7.21
N SER A 166 23.47 1.68 8.24
CA SER A 166 23.26 2.25 9.59
C SER A 166 24.54 2.61 10.36
N PHE A 167 25.72 2.34 9.81
CA PHE A 167 26.98 2.88 10.36
C PHE A 167 27.00 4.43 10.36
N LEU A 168 26.11 5.07 9.59
CA LEU A 168 25.85 6.50 9.64
C LEU A 168 24.57 6.77 10.44
N ILE A 169 24.64 7.56 11.52
CA ILE A 169 23.45 7.87 12.34
C ILE A 169 22.33 8.52 11.51
N ILE A 170 22.69 9.36 10.53
CA ILE A 170 21.74 10.07 9.66
C ILE A 170 20.95 9.10 8.77
N THR A 171 21.56 8.01 8.28
CA THR A 171 20.86 7.05 7.40
C THR A 171 19.79 6.28 8.16
N ILE A 172 19.96 6.05 9.46
CA ILE A 172 18.93 5.42 10.31
C ILE A 172 17.64 6.26 10.30
N ILE A 173 17.75 7.57 10.52
CA ILE A 173 16.59 8.48 10.55
C ILE A 173 15.89 8.50 9.19
N ILE A 174 16.65 8.64 8.10
CA ILE A 174 16.12 8.63 6.73
C ILE A 174 15.45 7.29 6.42
N GLY A 175 16.05 6.17 6.84
CA GLY A 175 15.51 4.83 6.69
C GLY A 175 14.14 4.66 7.36
N TYR A 176 14.01 5.16 8.59
CA TYR A 176 12.74 5.18 9.32
C TYR A 176 11.66 5.99 8.58
N ILE A 177 11.99 7.17 8.08
CA ILE A 177 11.04 8.02 7.34
C ILE A 177 10.55 7.29 6.08
N TYR A 178 11.47 6.70 5.31
CA TYR A 178 11.10 5.93 4.13
C TYR A 178 10.21 4.73 4.44
N GLN A 179 10.49 4.04 5.55
CA GLN A 179 9.69 2.90 5.99
C GLN A 179 8.25 3.31 6.34
N ILE A 180 8.09 4.40 7.11
CA ILE A 180 6.77 4.94 7.47
C ILE A 180 5.97 5.36 6.23
N LEU A 181 6.59 6.17 5.35
CA LEU A 181 5.95 6.62 4.11
C LEU A 181 5.55 5.43 3.21
N GLY A 182 6.40 4.42 3.15
CA GLY A 182 6.14 3.23 2.38
C GLY A 182 4.98 2.40 2.91
N PHE A 183 4.86 2.25 4.23
CA PHE A 183 3.72 1.56 4.84
C PHE A 183 2.40 2.33 4.66
N PHE A 184 2.39 3.65 4.81
CA PHE A 184 1.20 4.45 4.53
C PHE A 184 0.75 4.33 3.08
N LYS A 185 1.66 4.30 2.12
CA LYS A 185 1.28 4.07 0.73
C LYS A 185 0.74 2.68 0.43
N LEU A 186 1.22 1.66 1.14
CA LEU A 186 0.61 0.34 1.06
C LEU A 186 -0.77 0.31 1.73
N ALA A 187 -1.02 1.21 2.70
CA ALA A 187 -2.31 1.30 3.38
C ALA A 187 -3.45 1.76 2.46
N GLU A 188 -3.16 2.51 1.39
CA GLU A 188 -4.14 2.95 0.37
C GLU A 188 -4.92 1.78 -0.26
N LEU A 189 -4.42 0.55 -0.18
CA LEU A 189 -5.17 -0.65 -0.57
C LEU A 189 -6.47 -0.85 0.21
N LYS A 190 -6.61 -0.24 1.40
CA LYS A 190 -7.85 -0.28 2.19
C LYS A 190 -9.03 0.42 1.49
N ASP A 191 -8.74 1.35 0.59
CA ASP A 191 -9.76 2.16 -0.09
C ASP A 191 -10.25 1.53 -1.41
N LEU A 192 -9.74 0.34 -1.76
CA LEU A 192 -10.16 -0.42 -2.95
C LEU A 192 -11.66 -0.69 -3.02
N ALA A 193 -12.35 -0.83 -1.88
CA ALA A 193 -13.78 -1.10 -1.85
C ALA A 193 -14.64 0.10 -2.28
N TYR A 194 -14.14 1.33 -2.06
CA TYR A 194 -14.87 2.56 -2.36
C TYR A 194 -14.92 2.81 -3.87
N HIS A 195 -13.76 2.75 -4.54
CA HIS A 195 -13.65 3.05 -5.97
C HIS A 195 -14.49 2.14 -6.88
N TYR A 196 -14.57 0.85 -6.55
CA TYR A 196 -15.39 -0.06 -7.36
C TYR A 196 -16.89 0.26 -7.27
N LYS A 197 -17.34 0.84 -6.16
CA LYS A 197 -18.75 1.22 -5.97
C LYS A 197 -19.12 2.46 -6.78
N GLU A 198 -18.17 3.35 -7.06
CA GLU A 198 -18.36 4.53 -7.89
C GLU A 198 -18.36 4.18 -9.39
N GLU A 199 -17.37 3.40 -9.86
CA GLU A 199 -17.30 2.97 -11.27
C GLU A 199 -18.53 2.16 -11.69
N THR A 200 -19.15 1.41 -10.77
CA THR A 200 -20.39 0.66 -11.06
C THR A 200 -21.61 1.58 -11.20
N LYS A 201 -21.61 2.76 -10.56
CA LYS A 201 -22.72 3.72 -10.69
C LYS A 201 -22.62 4.55 -11.96
N GLU A 202 -21.41 4.83 -12.43
CA GLU A 202 -21.17 5.67 -13.61
C GLU A 202 -21.26 4.91 -14.95
N ASN A 203 -21.14 3.58 -14.92
CA ASN A 203 -21.27 2.70 -16.10
C ASN A 203 -22.60 1.96 -16.21
N THR A 204 -23.63 2.36 -15.43
CA THR A 204 -25.00 2.06 -15.88
C THR A 204 -25.14 2.79 -17.21
N PRO A 205 -25.57 2.14 -18.32
CA PRO A 205 -25.85 2.85 -19.55
C PRO A 205 -26.71 4.04 -19.16
N GLN A 206 -26.16 5.24 -19.28
CA GLN A 206 -27.00 6.38 -19.52
C GLN A 206 -27.74 5.97 -20.79
N GLU A 207 -28.96 5.47 -20.59
CA GLU A 207 -30.06 5.79 -21.47
C GLU A 207 -29.88 7.28 -21.71
N GLN A 208 -29.26 7.57 -22.85
CA GLN A 208 -29.05 8.92 -23.30
C GLN A 208 -30.46 9.46 -23.39
N LEU A 209 -30.90 10.18 -22.36
CA LEU A 209 -31.89 11.21 -22.51
C LEU A 209 -31.26 12.19 -23.48
N GLN A 210 -31.44 11.85 -24.76
CA GLN A 210 -31.41 12.75 -25.88
C GLN A 210 -32.17 13.98 -25.40
N TYR A 211 -31.42 15.02 -25.08
CA TYR A 211 -31.97 16.35 -24.96
C TYR A 211 -32.38 16.70 -26.38
N LYS A 212 -33.61 16.29 -26.75
CA LYS A 212 -34.34 16.76 -27.92
C LYS A 212 -34.36 18.26 -27.73
N THR A 213 -33.53 18.96 -28.50
CA THR A 213 -33.68 20.38 -28.73
C THR A 213 -35.14 20.57 -29.14
N GLU A 214 -35.96 21.05 -28.21
CA GLU A 214 -37.30 21.53 -28.47
C GLU A 214 -37.16 22.60 -29.54
N THR A 215 -37.39 22.17 -30.77
CA THR A 215 -37.64 23.07 -31.88
C THR A 215 -38.98 23.70 -31.54
N SER A 216 -38.92 24.87 -30.91
CA SER A 216 -40.01 25.81 -30.75
C SER A 216 -40.69 25.95 -32.11
N LEU A 217 -41.85 25.29 -32.27
CA LEU A 217 -42.74 25.47 -33.40
C LEU A 217 -43.30 26.88 -33.26
N ILE A 218 -42.62 27.85 -33.86
CA ILE A 218 -43.12 29.20 -34.10
C ILE A 218 -44.21 29.08 -35.18
N GLY A 219 -45.35 28.50 -34.81
CA GLY A 219 -46.59 28.52 -35.56
C GLY A 219 -47.54 29.47 -34.86
N SER A 220 -47.88 30.61 -35.48
CA SER A 220 -48.66 31.66 -34.84
C SER A 220 -50.16 31.34 -34.68
N PHE A 221 -50.61 30.11 -34.95
CA PHE A 221 -52.03 29.73 -34.93
C PHE A 221 -52.25 28.31 -34.41
N CYS A 222 -53.35 28.11 -33.66
CA CYS A 222 -53.76 26.80 -33.16
C CYS A 222 -54.26 25.91 -34.32
N PRO A 223 -53.78 24.67 -34.45
CA PRO A 223 -54.18 23.77 -35.53
C PRO A 223 -55.62 23.28 -35.41
N THR A 224 -56.20 23.27 -34.20
CA THR A 224 -57.55 22.75 -33.96
C THR A 224 -58.65 23.79 -34.24
N CYS A 225 -58.40 25.06 -33.93
CA CYS A 225 -59.42 26.11 -34.03
C CYS A 225 -58.99 27.33 -34.86
N GLY A 226 -57.72 27.42 -35.26
CA GLY A 226 -57.18 28.55 -36.04
C GLY A 226 -56.91 29.82 -35.24
N ALA A 227 -57.08 29.82 -33.91
CA ALA A 227 -56.86 31.00 -33.08
C ALA A 227 -55.38 31.42 -33.06
N LYS A 228 -55.10 32.73 -33.08
CA LYS A 228 -53.73 33.25 -33.09
C LYS A 228 -53.06 33.07 -31.73
N LEU A 229 -51.90 32.43 -31.70
CA LEU A 229 -51.12 32.19 -30.49
C LEU A 229 -50.07 33.29 -30.34
N THR A 230 -49.91 33.81 -29.13
CA THR A 230 -48.88 34.80 -28.78
C THR A 230 -47.97 34.20 -27.72
N GLY A 231 -46.73 33.88 -28.10
CA GLY A 231 -45.74 33.24 -27.23
C GLY A 231 -45.84 31.72 -27.14
N GLU A 232 -45.04 31.14 -26.26
CA GLU A 232 -44.96 29.70 -26.01
C GLU A 232 -46.06 29.26 -25.05
N VAL A 233 -47.21 28.84 -25.59
CA VAL A 233 -48.37 28.38 -24.80
C VAL A 233 -48.58 26.88 -24.96
N ARG A 234 -48.76 26.17 -23.85
CA ARG A 234 -48.95 24.70 -23.83
C ARG A 234 -50.35 24.27 -24.26
N TYR A 235 -51.33 25.14 -24.09
CA TYR A 235 -52.73 24.90 -24.41
C TYR A 235 -53.31 26.10 -25.14
N CYS A 236 -54.23 25.86 -26.08
CA CYS A 236 -54.95 26.95 -26.74
C CYS A 236 -55.95 27.60 -25.75
N PRO A 237 -55.89 28.92 -25.50
CA PRO A 237 -56.79 29.59 -24.57
C PRO A 237 -58.25 29.63 -25.06
N GLU A 238 -58.48 29.52 -26.36
CA GLU A 238 -59.82 29.61 -26.96
C GLU A 238 -60.54 28.25 -26.97
N CYS A 239 -59.84 27.15 -27.29
CA CYS A 239 -60.47 25.85 -27.45
C CYS A 239 -59.98 24.77 -26.49
N GLY A 240 -59.00 25.08 -25.63
CA GLY A 240 -58.45 24.15 -24.64
C GLY A 240 -57.61 22.99 -25.23
N ALA A 241 -57.35 22.99 -26.54
CA ALA A 241 -56.56 21.94 -27.17
C ALA A 241 -55.12 21.93 -26.64
N ASN A 242 -54.61 20.74 -26.34
CA ASN A 242 -53.21 20.53 -25.97
C ASN A 242 -52.34 20.71 -27.22
N LEU A 243 -51.37 21.63 -27.15
CA LEU A 243 -50.47 21.95 -28.26
C LEU A 243 -49.12 21.24 -28.13
N LEU A 244 -48.93 20.48 -27.05
CA LEU A 244 -47.73 19.70 -26.73
C LEU A 244 -48.00 18.19 -26.79
N GLU A 245 -48.62 17.72 -27.86
CA GLU A 245 -48.76 16.28 -28.12
C GLU A 245 -48.05 15.90 -29.42
N ASP A 246 -46.91 15.20 -29.27
CA ASP A 246 -46.62 13.97 -30.00
C ASP A 246 -46.92 12.80 -29.05
#